data_AF-A0A969AXJ9-F1
#
_entry.id   AF-A0A969AXJ9-F1
#
_cell.length_a   1.000
_cell.length_b   1.000
_cell.length_c   1.000
_cell.angle_alpha   90.00
_cell.angle_beta   90.00
_cell.angle_gamma   90.00
#
_symmetry.space_group_name_H-M   'P 1'
#
loop_
_entity.id
_entity.type
_entity.pdbx_description
1 polymer ?
#
loop_
_entity_poly.entity_id
_entity_poly.type
_entity_poly.pdbx_seq_one_letter_code
_entity_poly.pdbx_strand_id
1 'polypeptide(L)'
;MRITGKRRPAGWWPRFPPHSPDYDAARQLLHHWQQDYHRQGMALYGQAQRALQDQDWAGAIQAAQRLARLEAGHPELNWAARLSDQIQAERHAQHQLSTGLQLAAADTTAGLEAAINHLSQMDPRTYVWQAAQPLLNRWSDRLLDQALSHWYAGELNTAIHLGEQVRANPDRTQAAQDLIWLSQARQLALKSLAASPTTLAQTVGVYPALLVAAQIAPESPFHPQAAAVTPTWQRHLGESRFARALAPSS
;
A
#
# COMPACT_ATOMS: atom_id res chain seq x y z
N MET A 1 36.63 -17.32 53.61
CA MET A 1 37.33 -16.44 52.65
C MET A 1 36.27 -15.62 51.92
N ARG A 2 36.18 -14.31 52.19
CA ARG A 2 35.14 -13.42 51.67
C ARG A 2 35.39 -13.14 50.19
N ILE A 3 34.43 -13.45 49.32
CA ILE A 3 34.48 -13.00 47.92
C ILE A 3 33.71 -11.68 47.84
N THR A 4 34.42 -10.60 48.12
CA THR A 4 33.95 -9.24 47.91
C THR A 4 33.84 -8.95 46.41
N GLY A 5 32.74 -8.30 46.03
CA GLY A 5 32.45 -7.93 44.66
C GLY A 5 33.57 -7.14 43.97
N LYS A 6 33.75 -7.43 42.69
CA LYS A 6 34.24 -6.46 41.70
C LYS A 6 33.32 -6.57 40.50
N ARG A 7 32.65 -5.46 40.17
CA ARG A 7 32.06 -5.21 38.85
C ARG A 7 33.16 -5.54 37.82
N ARG A 8 32.94 -6.56 36.99
CA ARG A 8 33.88 -6.89 35.92
C ARG A 8 33.52 -6.04 34.68
N PRO A 9 34.49 -5.39 34.03
CA PRO A 9 34.22 -4.52 32.90
C PRO A 9 33.81 -5.31 31.66
N ALA A 10 33.01 -4.66 30.82
CA ALA A 10 32.63 -5.12 29.49
C ALA A 10 33.86 -5.46 28.63
N GLY A 11 33.74 -6.51 27.80
CA GLY A 11 34.65 -6.75 26.67
C GLY A 11 35.78 -7.77 26.83
N TRP A 12 35.80 -8.60 27.88
CA TRP A 12 36.74 -9.73 27.98
C TRP A 12 35.99 -11.06 28.08
N TRP A 13 35.70 -11.71 26.94
CA TRP A 13 35.56 -13.17 26.99
C TRP A 13 36.97 -13.76 26.89
N PRO A 14 37.44 -14.54 27.87
CA PRO A 14 38.69 -15.26 27.72
C PRO A 14 38.52 -16.21 26.53
N ARG A 15 39.45 -16.16 25.57
CA ARG A 15 39.70 -17.32 24.71
C ARG A 15 40.15 -18.44 25.65
N PHE A 16 39.21 -19.23 26.17
CA PHE A 16 39.53 -20.34 27.06
C PHE A 16 40.31 -21.39 26.24
N PRO A 17 41.55 -21.73 26.64
CA PRO A 17 42.31 -22.76 25.95
C PRO A 17 41.53 -24.08 25.98
N PRO A 18 41.47 -24.85 24.88
CA PRO A 18 40.72 -26.11 24.81
C PRO A 18 41.17 -27.17 25.84
N HIS A 19 42.32 -26.97 26.47
CA HIS A 19 42.96 -27.91 27.39
C HIS A 19 42.86 -27.49 28.87
N SER A 20 42.09 -26.45 29.21
CA SER A 20 41.89 -26.11 30.63
C SER A 20 40.87 -27.07 31.28
N PRO A 21 41.07 -27.46 32.54
CA PRO A 21 40.12 -28.31 33.27
C PRO A 21 38.74 -27.66 33.44
N ASP A 22 38.65 -26.34 33.29
CA ASP A 22 37.41 -25.56 33.41
C ASP A 22 36.68 -25.33 32.07
N TYR A 23 37.22 -25.81 30.95
CA TYR A 23 36.69 -25.54 29.60
C TYR A 23 35.26 -26.04 29.42
N ASP A 24 34.94 -27.23 29.94
CA ASP A 24 33.60 -27.82 29.84
C ASP A 24 32.57 -27.08 30.70
N ALA A 25 32.96 -26.69 31.92
CA ALA A 25 32.13 -25.87 32.78
C ALA A 25 31.87 -24.48 32.16
N ALA A 26 32.90 -23.88 31.55
CA ALA A 26 32.77 -22.61 30.85
C ALA A 26 31.85 -22.69 29.62
N ARG A 27 31.90 -23.79 28.84
CA ARG A 27 31.00 -24.02 27.69
C ARG A 27 29.55 -24.20 28.10
N GLN A 28 29.29 -24.99 29.15
CA GLN A 28 27.93 -25.19 29.66
C GLN A 28 27.34 -23.89 30.20
N LEU A 29 28.14 -23.12 30.96
CA LEU A 29 27.72 -21.81 31.47
C LEU A 29 27.40 -20.84 30.33
N LEU A 30 28.23 -20.82 29.27
CA LEU A 30 28.01 -20.00 28.09
C LEU A 30 26.71 -20.38 27.38
N HIS A 31 26.48 -21.68 27.15
CA HIS A 31 25.28 -22.16 26.48
C HIS A 31 24.02 -21.85 27.29
N HIS A 32 24.05 -22.05 28.60
CA HIS A 32 22.93 -21.72 29.48
C HIS A 32 22.65 -20.22 29.49
N TRP A 33 23.70 -19.40 29.62
CA TRP A 33 23.59 -17.95 29.57
C TRP A 33 23.02 -17.49 28.21
N GLN A 34 23.48 -18.04 27.08
CA GLN A 34 22.96 -17.72 25.75
C GLN A 34 21.47 -18.06 25.62
N GLN A 35 21.04 -19.21 26.14
CA GLN A 35 19.64 -19.62 26.13
C GLN A 35 18.75 -18.70 26.97
N ASP A 36 19.17 -18.40 28.20
CA ASP A 36 18.40 -17.54 29.10
C ASP A 36 18.37 -16.09 28.61
N TYR A 37 19.48 -15.61 28.08
CA TYR A 37 19.59 -14.31 27.44
C TYR A 37 18.62 -14.21 26.25
N HIS A 38 18.66 -15.19 25.35
CA HIS A 38 17.79 -15.23 24.17
C HIS A 38 16.32 -15.28 24.59
N ARG A 39 15.97 -16.10 25.59
CA ARG A 39 14.60 -16.18 26.12
C ARG A 39 14.11 -14.84 26.66
N GLN A 40 14.94 -14.15 27.46
CA GLN A 40 14.60 -12.85 28.02
C GLN A 40 14.48 -11.77 26.96
N GLY A 41 15.40 -11.73 26.01
CA GLY A 41 15.36 -10.77 24.90
C GLY A 41 14.14 -10.95 24.00
N MET A 42 13.80 -12.19 23.65
CA MET A 42 12.59 -12.50 22.88
C MET A 42 11.30 -12.15 23.64
N ALA A 43 11.27 -12.37 24.96
CA ALA A 43 10.14 -11.96 25.79
C ALA A 43 9.96 -10.43 25.80
N LEU A 44 11.05 -9.66 25.94
CA LEU A 44 11.02 -8.20 25.88
C LEU A 44 10.64 -7.70 24.48
N TYR A 45 11.18 -8.30 23.43
CA TYR A 45 10.83 -7.97 22.05
C TYR A 45 9.34 -8.22 21.80
N GLY A 46 8.81 -9.38 22.20
CA GLY A 46 7.39 -9.69 22.09
C GLY A 46 6.48 -8.84 22.97
N GLN A 47 6.96 -8.32 24.10
CA GLN A 47 6.25 -7.29 24.88
C GLN A 47 6.18 -5.98 24.10
N ALA A 48 7.28 -5.56 23.49
CA ALA A 48 7.33 -4.35 22.70
C ALA A 48 6.43 -4.42 21.45
N GLN A 49 6.43 -5.56 20.75
CA GLN A 49 5.55 -5.75 19.58
C GLN A 49 4.06 -5.65 19.96
N ARG A 50 3.65 -6.26 21.08
CA ARG A 50 2.27 -6.13 21.59
C ARG A 50 1.94 -4.69 21.95
N ALA A 51 2.83 -4.01 22.68
CA ALA A 51 2.65 -2.61 23.02
C ALA A 51 2.55 -1.71 21.77
N LEU A 52 3.31 -2.00 20.70
CA LEU A 52 3.20 -1.28 19.43
C LEU A 52 1.84 -1.50 18.75
N GLN A 53 1.34 -2.74 18.73
CA GLN A 53 0.01 -3.05 18.20
C GLN A 53 -1.11 -2.37 18.98
N ASP A 54 -0.96 -2.29 20.30
CA ASP A 54 -1.90 -1.63 21.21
C ASP A 54 -1.72 -0.09 21.24
N GLN A 55 -0.77 0.45 20.48
CA GLN A 55 -0.36 1.86 20.50
C GLN A 55 0.09 2.37 21.88
N ASP A 56 0.52 1.47 22.76
CA ASP A 56 1.16 1.77 24.05
C ASP A 56 2.64 2.15 23.82
N TRP A 57 2.86 3.41 23.46
CA TRP A 57 4.20 3.96 23.25
C TRP A 57 5.08 3.87 24.49
N ALA A 58 4.49 4.06 25.68
CA ALA A 58 5.23 4.02 26.93
C ALA A 58 5.74 2.59 27.20
N GLY A 59 4.87 1.59 27.06
CA GLY A 59 5.22 0.18 27.18
C GLY A 59 6.28 -0.26 26.16
N ALA A 60 6.13 0.15 24.90
CA ALA A 60 7.10 -0.16 23.84
C ALA A 60 8.49 0.43 24.14
N ILE A 61 8.56 1.70 24.53
CA ILE A 61 9.81 2.38 24.91
C ILE A 61 10.44 1.73 26.14
N GLN A 62 9.64 1.40 27.16
CA GLN A 62 10.15 0.71 28.35
C GLN A 62 10.74 -0.66 28.03
N ALA A 63 10.06 -1.43 27.17
CA ALA A 63 10.57 -2.72 26.69
C ALA A 63 11.88 -2.55 25.91
N ALA A 64 11.98 -1.56 25.02
CA ALA A 64 13.20 -1.23 24.29
C ALA A 64 14.37 -0.83 25.22
N GLN A 65 14.12 -0.04 26.25
CA GLN A 65 15.14 0.34 27.24
C GLN A 65 15.61 -0.85 28.10
N ARG A 66 14.70 -1.77 28.45
CA ARG A 66 15.06 -3.03 29.13
C ARG A 66 15.90 -3.92 28.22
N LEU A 67 15.55 -3.98 26.93
CA LEU A 67 16.29 -4.72 25.93
C LEU A 67 17.69 -4.12 25.72
N ALA A 68 17.82 -2.79 25.64
CA ALA A 68 19.11 -2.11 25.54
C ALA A 68 20.02 -2.39 26.75
N ARG A 69 19.45 -2.47 27.96
CA ARG A 69 20.22 -2.85 29.17
C ARG A 69 20.67 -4.30 29.15
N LEU A 70 19.83 -5.20 28.62
CA LEU A 70 20.20 -6.60 28.39
C LEU A 70 21.31 -6.69 27.33
N GLU A 71 21.24 -5.89 26.26
CA GLU A 71 22.22 -5.79 25.17
C GLU A 71 23.49 -5.00 25.49
N ALA A 72 23.59 -4.35 26.65
CA ALA A 72 24.76 -3.53 26.99
C ALA A 72 26.11 -4.30 26.94
N GLY A 73 26.07 -5.63 27.11
CA GLY A 73 27.24 -6.50 26.95
C GLY A 73 27.44 -7.09 25.55
N HIS A 74 26.45 -6.97 24.67
CA HIS A 74 26.34 -7.65 23.36
C HIS A 74 25.72 -6.73 22.28
N PRO A 75 26.35 -5.59 21.96
CA PRO A 75 25.83 -4.62 21.01
C PRO A 75 25.68 -5.19 19.57
N GLU A 76 26.37 -6.29 19.24
CA GLU A 76 26.28 -6.98 17.95
C GLU A 76 24.86 -7.47 17.61
N LEU A 77 24.00 -7.68 18.59
CA LEU A 77 22.63 -8.17 18.37
C LEU A 77 21.69 -7.08 17.83
N ASN A 78 21.90 -5.83 18.25
CA ASN A 78 21.20 -4.66 17.74
C ASN A 78 19.66 -4.76 17.75
N TRP A 79 19.04 -5.50 18.67
CA TRP A 79 17.58 -5.59 18.74
C TRP A 79 16.98 -4.32 19.32
N ALA A 80 17.62 -3.70 20.30
CA ALA A 80 17.14 -2.47 20.89
C ALA A 80 17.12 -1.30 19.91
N ALA A 81 18.12 -1.16 19.04
CA ALA A 81 18.11 -0.10 18.02
C ALA A 81 17.05 -0.40 16.96
N ARG A 82 16.97 -1.64 16.46
CA ARG A 82 15.90 -2.05 15.51
C ARG A 82 14.50 -1.77 16.06
N LEU A 83 14.28 -2.08 17.33
CA LEU A 83 13.01 -1.80 18.00
C LEU A 83 12.77 -0.30 18.17
N SER A 84 13.82 0.47 18.47
CA SER A 84 13.73 1.94 18.56
C SER A 84 13.36 2.56 17.22
N ASP A 85 13.97 2.10 16.12
CA ASP A 85 13.64 2.54 14.76
C ASP A 85 12.20 2.20 14.41
N GLN A 86 11.74 0.98 14.74
CA GLN A 86 10.35 0.57 14.54
C GLN A 86 9.39 1.47 15.32
N ILE A 87 9.68 1.77 16.60
CA ILE A 87 8.85 2.69 17.41
C ILE A 87 8.74 4.06 16.75
N GLN A 88 9.83 4.61 16.19
CA GLN A 88 9.75 5.90 15.49
C GLN A 88 8.92 5.82 14.21
N ALA A 89 9.09 4.74 13.43
CA ALA A 89 8.29 4.51 12.22
C ALA A 89 6.79 4.42 12.53
N GLU A 90 6.41 3.67 13.57
CA GLU A 90 5.01 3.54 14.01
C GLU A 90 4.43 4.88 14.49
N ARG A 91 5.20 5.68 15.25
CA ARG A 91 4.74 7.01 15.69
C ARG A 91 4.56 7.98 14.53
N HIS A 92 5.48 7.95 13.56
CA HIS A 92 5.37 8.75 12.36
C HIS A 92 4.13 8.35 11.55
N ALA A 93 3.93 7.04 11.34
CA ALA A 93 2.75 6.51 10.67
C ALA A 93 1.45 6.89 11.41
N GLN A 94 1.42 6.88 12.74
CA GLN A 94 0.27 7.33 13.53
C GLN A 94 -0.05 8.82 13.29
N HIS A 95 0.98 9.65 13.19
CA HIS A 95 0.79 11.06 12.86
C HIS A 95 0.25 11.26 11.43
N GLN A 96 0.75 10.49 10.47
CA GLN A 96 0.23 10.48 9.10
C GLN A 96 -1.25 10.05 9.07
N LEU A 97 -1.61 8.98 9.79
CA LEU A 97 -3.00 8.52 9.91
C LEU A 97 -3.92 9.61 10.48
N SER A 98 -3.51 10.27 11.56
CA SER A 98 -4.27 11.37 12.15
C SER A 98 -4.47 12.52 11.15
N THR A 99 -3.45 12.87 10.38
CA THR A 99 -3.53 13.91 9.35
C THR A 99 -4.48 13.49 8.22
N GLY A 100 -4.37 12.25 7.74
CA GLY A 100 -5.28 11.72 6.72
C GLY A 100 -6.74 11.73 7.16
N LEU A 101 -7.03 11.38 8.42
CA LEU A 101 -8.37 11.46 9.01
C LEU A 101 -8.90 12.90 9.04
N GLN A 102 -8.04 13.88 9.34
CA GLN A 102 -8.42 15.30 9.32
C GLN A 102 -8.71 15.79 7.90
N LEU A 103 -7.89 15.40 6.92
CA LEU A 103 -8.11 15.73 5.50
C LEU A 103 -9.45 15.17 4.99
N ALA A 104 -9.79 13.95 5.39
CA ALA A 104 -11.03 13.29 5.01
C ALA A 104 -12.25 13.70 5.87
N ALA A 105 -12.08 14.52 6.91
CA ALA A 105 -13.13 14.76 7.91
C ALA A 105 -14.40 15.41 7.32
N ALA A 106 -14.23 16.26 6.31
CA ALA A 106 -15.34 16.93 5.62
C ALA A 106 -16.04 16.05 4.57
N ASP A 107 -15.51 14.84 4.29
CA ASP A 107 -16.02 13.90 3.29
C ASP A 107 -16.25 14.51 1.89
N THR A 108 -15.44 15.52 1.55
CA THR A 108 -15.45 16.15 0.23
C THR A 108 -14.50 15.41 -0.71
N THR A 109 -14.77 15.43 -2.01
CA THR A 109 -13.89 14.83 -3.03
C THR A 109 -12.43 15.27 -2.84
N ALA A 110 -12.18 16.58 -2.73
CA ALA A 110 -10.82 17.11 -2.50
C ALA A 110 -10.20 16.62 -1.18
N GLY A 111 -10.99 16.49 -0.11
CA GLY A 111 -10.51 15.96 1.17
C GLY A 111 -10.14 14.48 1.10
N LEU A 112 -10.94 13.68 0.39
CA LEU A 112 -10.67 12.26 0.17
C LEU A 112 -9.43 12.04 -0.70
N GLU A 113 -9.28 12.81 -1.79
CA GLU A 113 -8.08 12.78 -2.64
C GLU A 113 -6.83 13.10 -1.83
N ALA A 114 -6.86 14.18 -1.05
CA ALA A 114 -5.75 14.58 -0.20
C ALA A 114 -5.42 13.50 0.86
N ALA A 115 -6.44 12.90 1.47
CA ALA A 115 -6.25 11.85 2.46
C ALA A 115 -5.63 10.58 1.85
N ILE A 116 -6.11 10.12 0.68
CA ILE A 116 -5.57 8.95 -0.01
C ILE A 116 -4.11 9.18 -0.40
N ASN A 117 -3.81 10.33 -1.03
CA ASN A 117 -2.45 10.70 -1.42
C ASN A 117 -1.50 10.84 -0.23
N HIS A 118 -2.01 11.28 0.92
CA HIS A 118 -1.21 11.41 2.13
C HIS A 118 -0.89 10.03 2.73
N LEU A 119 -1.89 9.15 2.87
CA LEU A 119 -1.68 7.84 3.49
C LEU A 119 -0.94 6.87 2.58
N SER A 120 -1.04 6.98 1.26
CA SER A 120 -0.29 6.13 0.31
C SER A 120 1.23 6.23 0.45
N GLN A 121 1.73 7.28 1.12
CA GLN A 121 3.15 7.50 1.41
C GLN A 121 3.60 6.91 2.75
N MET A 122 2.70 6.28 3.52
CA MET A 122 3.05 5.63 4.78
C MET A 122 3.95 4.41 4.55
N ASP A 123 4.80 4.08 5.53
CA ASP A 123 5.61 2.86 5.48
C ASP A 123 4.70 1.62 5.61
N PRO A 124 4.64 0.74 4.58
CA PRO A 124 3.73 -0.41 4.57
C PRO A 124 4.11 -1.49 5.59
N ARG A 125 5.27 -1.38 6.24
CA ARG A 125 5.72 -2.33 7.27
C ARG A 125 5.16 -2.01 8.67
N THR A 126 4.49 -0.87 8.84
CA THR A 126 3.93 -0.44 10.12
C THR A 126 2.60 -1.12 10.42
N TYR A 127 2.31 -1.35 11.70
CA TYR A 127 0.98 -1.79 12.14
C TYR A 127 -0.08 -0.73 11.84
N VAL A 128 0.27 0.56 11.93
CA VAL A 128 -0.64 1.65 11.59
C VAL A 128 -1.06 1.61 10.12
N TRP A 129 -0.17 1.23 9.18
CA TRP A 129 -0.55 1.03 7.78
C TRP A 129 -1.64 -0.02 7.62
N GLN A 130 -1.51 -1.17 8.28
CA GLN A 130 -2.53 -2.23 8.24
C GLN A 130 -3.88 -1.73 8.77
N ALA A 131 -3.86 -0.94 9.84
CA ALA A 131 -5.07 -0.32 10.37
C ALA A 131 -5.67 0.77 9.45
N ALA A 132 -4.85 1.40 8.61
CA ALA A 132 -5.28 2.42 7.65
C ALA A 132 -5.90 1.83 6.36
N GLN A 133 -5.57 0.59 5.98
CA GLN A 133 -6.04 -0.04 4.74
C GLN A 133 -7.57 -0.01 4.58
N PRO A 134 -8.40 -0.33 5.60
CA PRO A 134 -9.86 -0.24 5.46
C PRO A 134 -10.36 1.18 5.16
N LEU A 135 -9.71 2.21 5.72
CA LEU A 135 -10.05 3.60 5.47
C LEU A 135 -9.67 4.01 4.05
N LEU A 136 -8.46 3.67 3.61
CA LEU A 136 -7.98 3.90 2.25
C LEU A 136 -8.93 3.25 1.24
N ASN A 137 -9.26 1.98 1.44
CA ASN A 137 -10.20 1.26 0.59
C ASN A 137 -11.56 1.93 0.53
N ARG A 138 -12.15 2.30 1.67
CA ARG A 138 -13.44 3.00 1.72
C ARG A 138 -13.41 4.34 0.99
N TRP A 139 -12.37 5.15 1.18
CA TRP A 139 -12.26 6.45 0.52
C TRP A 139 -12.03 6.31 -0.98
N SER A 140 -11.18 5.35 -1.38
CA SER A 140 -10.96 5.00 -2.78
C SER A 140 -12.25 4.56 -3.46
N ASP A 141 -13.03 3.69 -2.82
CA ASP A 141 -14.31 3.21 -3.37
C ASP A 141 -15.30 4.36 -3.57
N ARG A 142 -15.37 5.31 -2.62
CA ARG A 142 -16.18 6.53 -2.78
C ARG A 142 -15.74 7.39 -3.97
N LEU A 143 -14.44 7.58 -4.16
CA LEU A 143 -13.93 8.33 -5.32
C LEU A 143 -14.23 7.61 -6.63
N LEU A 144 -14.18 6.27 -6.66
CA LEU A 144 -14.55 5.47 -7.82
C LEU A 144 -16.05 5.59 -8.14
N ASP A 145 -16.92 5.60 -7.13
CA ASP A 145 -18.36 5.82 -7.31
C ASP A 145 -18.67 7.22 -7.87
N GLN A 146 -17.97 8.24 -7.35
CA GLN A 146 -18.07 9.61 -7.87
C GLN A 146 -17.55 9.68 -9.32
N ALA A 147 -16.42 9.05 -9.61
CA ALA A 147 -15.84 8.99 -10.94
C ALA A 147 -16.77 8.30 -11.94
N LEU A 148 -17.44 7.22 -11.53
CA LEU A 148 -18.46 6.57 -12.34
C LEU A 148 -19.68 7.47 -12.58
N SER A 149 -20.09 8.26 -11.58
CA SER A 149 -21.17 9.24 -11.73
C SER A 149 -20.81 10.32 -12.77
N HIS A 150 -19.58 10.86 -12.70
CA HIS A 150 -19.05 11.78 -13.72
C HIS A 150 -18.94 11.11 -15.09
N TRP A 151 -18.59 9.84 -15.15
CA TRP A 151 -18.58 9.08 -16.40
C TRP A 151 -19.97 9.03 -17.03
N TYR A 152 -21.03 8.72 -16.26
CA TYR A 152 -22.40 8.74 -16.76
C TYR A 152 -22.82 10.12 -17.27
N ALA A 153 -22.44 11.18 -16.55
CA ALA A 153 -22.67 12.58 -16.96
C ALA A 153 -21.88 13.01 -18.21
N GLY A 154 -20.94 12.20 -18.70
CA GLY A 154 -20.08 12.54 -19.84
C GLY A 154 -18.88 13.41 -19.46
N GLU A 155 -18.66 13.65 -18.17
CA GLU A 155 -17.55 14.41 -17.61
C GLU A 155 -16.30 13.53 -17.50
N LEU A 156 -15.85 12.99 -18.63
CA LEU A 156 -14.86 11.91 -18.70
C LEU A 156 -13.48 12.34 -18.18
N ASN A 157 -13.10 13.62 -18.30
CA ASN A 157 -11.86 14.12 -17.74
C ASN A 157 -11.88 14.09 -16.20
N THR A 158 -13.01 14.43 -15.58
CA THR A 158 -13.19 14.35 -14.13
C THR A 158 -13.16 12.89 -13.67
N ALA A 159 -13.83 11.99 -14.39
CA ALA A 159 -13.77 10.56 -14.11
C ALA A 159 -12.34 9.99 -14.16
N ILE A 160 -11.56 10.37 -15.17
CA ILE A 160 -10.15 9.98 -15.30
C ILE A 160 -9.34 10.55 -14.12
N HIS A 161 -9.49 11.84 -13.81
CA HIS A 161 -8.77 12.47 -12.71
C HIS A 161 -8.99 11.72 -11.39
N LEU A 162 -10.24 11.45 -11.04
CA LEU A 162 -10.58 10.72 -9.82
C LEU A 162 -10.02 9.28 -9.82
N GLY A 163 -10.06 8.59 -10.96
CA GLY A 163 -9.40 7.30 -11.13
C GLY A 163 -7.89 7.39 -10.86
N GLU A 164 -7.20 8.41 -11.36
CA GLU A 164 -5.75 8.58 -11.13
C GLU A 164 -5.43 8.80 -9.65
N GLN A 165 -6.26 9.54 -8.92
CA GLN A 165 -6.10 9.71 -7.46
C GLN A 165 -6.25 8.37 -6.72
N VAL A 166 -7.18 7.51 -7.16
CA VAL A 166 -7.39 6.20 -6.54
C VAL A 166 -6.22 5.24 -6.79
N ARG A 167 -5.47 5.38 -7.88
CA ARG A 167 -4.29 4.53 -8.16
C ARG A 167 -3.18 4.65 -7.10
N ALA A 168 -3.21 5.69 -6.26
CA ALA A 168 -2.33 5.79 -5.11
C ALA A 168 -2.61 4.71 -4.04
N ASN A 169 -3.79 4.08 -4.05
CA ASN A 169 -4.11 2.94 -3.21
C ASN A 169 -3.81 1.61 -3.94
N PRO A 170 -2.80 0.83 -3.50
CA PRO A 170 -2.40 -0.42 -4.14
C PRO A 170 -3.54 -1.44 -4.29
N ASP A 171 -4.46 -1.51 -3.32
CA ASP A 171 -5.58 -2.46 -3.30
C ASP A 171 -6.69 -2.09 -4.29
N ARG A 172 -6.61 -0.90 -4.91
CA ARG A 172 -7.61 -0.37 -5.84
C ARG A 172 -7.03 0.06 -7.19
N THR A 173 -5.73 -0.10 -7.40
CA THR A 173 -5.05 0.26 -8.64
C THR A 173 -5.70 -0.34 -9.88
N GLN A 174 -6.09 -1.62 -9.84
CA GLN A 174 -6.71 -2.27 -11.00
C GLN A 174 -8.08 -1.69 -11.33
N ALA A 175 -8.97 -1.57 -10.32
CA ALA A 175 -10.29 -0.98 -10.52
C ALA A 175 -10.18 0.46 -11.06
N ALA A 176 -9.30 1.27 -10.48
CA ALA A 176 -9.02 2.62 -10.97
C ALA A 176 -8.53 2.63 -12.42
N GLN A 177 -7.61 1.72 -12.78
CA GLN A 177 -7.10 1.60 -14.14
C GLN A 177 -8.20 1.24 -15.15
N ASP A 178 -9.10 0.32 -14.78
CA ASP A 178 -10.22 -0.09 -15.62
C ASP A 178 -11.18 1.08 -15.88
N LEU A 179 -11.47 1.90 -14.86
CA LEU A 179 -12.32 3.08 -15.02
C LEU A 179 -11.66 4.15 -15.90
N ILE A 180 -10.35 4.37 -15.74
CA ILE A 180 -9.58 5.29 -16.60
C ILE A 180 -9.65 4.81 -18.05
N TRP A 181 -9.40 3.53 -18.30
CA TRP A 181 -9.49 2.92 -19.63
C TRP A 181 -10.89 3.03 -20.22
N LEU A 182 -11.93 2.72 -19.45
CA LEU A 182 -13.31 2.89 -19.88
C LEU A 182 -13.64 4.34 -20.26
N SER A 183 -13.15 5.29 -19.48
CA SER A 183 -13.33 6.73 -19.72
C SER A 183 -12.62 7.18 -20.99
N GLN A 184 -11.38 6.76 -21.19
CA GLN A 184 -10.60 7.04 -22.39
C GLN A 184 -11.22 6.41 -23.65
N ALA A 185 -11.69 5.16 -23.55
CA ALA A 185 -12.41 4.49 -24.63
C ALA A 185 -13.64 5.31 -25.06
N ARG A 186 -14.44 5.78 -24.09
CA ARG A 186 -15.61 6.61 -24.40
C ARG A 186 -15.21 7.96 -25.02
N GLN A 187 -14.11 8.59 -24.60
CA GLN A 187 -13.61 9.80 -25.25
C GLN A 187 -13.23 9.55 -26.72
N LEU A 188 -12.53 8.45 -27.01
CA LEU A 188 -12.15 8.08 -28.38
C LEU A 188 -13.38 7.83 -29.25
N ALA A 189 -14.38 7.10 -28.72
CA ALA A 189 -15.63 6.86 -29.42
C ALA A 189 -16.37 8.18 -29.71
N LEU A 190 -16.55 9.05 -28.71
CA LEU A 190 -17.26 10.32 -28.88
C LEU A 190 -16.56 11.26 -29.88
N LYS A 191 -15.23 11.38 -29.81
CA LYS A 191 -14.45 12.19 -30.77
C LYS A 191 -14.62 11.68 -32.19
N SER A 192 -14.64 10.36 -32.37
CA SER A 192 -14.89 9.75 -33.67
C SER A 192 -16.32 10.02 -34.15
N LEU A 193 -17.33 9.80 -33.32
CA LEU A 193 -18.73 10.00 -33.69
C LEU A 193 -19.08 11.46 -34.00
N ALA A 194 -18.35 12.42 -33.44
CA ALA A 194 -18.47 13.83 -33.78
C ALA A 194 -17.85 14.20 -35.14
N ALA A 195 -16.95 13.37 -35.68
CA ALA A 195 -16.41 13.56 -37.03
C ALA A 195 -17.43 13.17 -38.09
N SER A 196 -17.35 13.75 -39.30
CA SER A 196 -18.31 13.46 -40.36
C SER A 196 -18.40 11.96 -40.70
N PRO A 197 -19.61 11.42 -40.96
CA PRO A 197 -19.92 9.99 -41.15
C PRO A 197 -19.12 9.25 -42.22
N THR A 198 -18.45 9.97 -43.10
CA THR A 198 -17.71 9.42 -44.24
C THR A 198 -16.20 9.38 -44.04
N THR A 199 -15.70 9.79 -42.87
CA THR A 199 -14.25 9.90 -42.63
C THR A 199 -13.63 8.61 -42.10
N LEU A 200 -12.41 8.28 -42.56
CA LEU A 200 -11.55 7.24 -41.95
C LEU A 200 -11.43 7.40 -40.43
N ALA A 201 -11.44 8.64 -39.97
CA ALA A 201 -11.38 9.01 -38.55
C ALA A 201 -12.49 8.36 -37.72
N GLN A 202 -13.67 8.11 -38.29
CA GLN A 202 -14.74 7.43 -37.57
C GLN A 202 -14.37 5.99 -37.18
N THR A 203 -13.93 5.20 -38.15
CA THR A 203 -13.44 3.83 -37.94
C THR A 203 -12.22 3.76 -37.02
N VAL A 204 -11.35 4.78 -37.06
CA VAL A 204 -10.09 4.81 -36.30
C VAL A 204 -10.30 5.09 -34.81
N GLY A 205 -11.38 5.76 -34.38
CA GLY A 205 -11.63 6.02 -32.96
C GLY A 205 -12.49 4.96 -32.25
N VAL A 206 -13.50 4.40 -32.93
CA VAL A 206 -14.44 3.44 -32.31
C VAL A 206 -13.82 2.06 -32.16
N TYR A 207 -12.95 1.64 -33.09
CA TYR A 207 -12.29 0.34 -33.00
C TYR A 207 -11.33 0.23 -31.80
N PRO A 208 -10.42 1.19 -31.54
CA PRO A 208 -9.63 1.19 -30.30
C PRO A 208 -10.48 1.30 -29.04
N ALA A 209 -11.57 2.08 -29.06
CA ALA A 209 -12.48 2.16 -27.93
C ALA A 209 -13.08 0.79 -27.56
N LEU A 210 -13.49 0.00 -28.56
CA LEU A 210 -13.96 -1.38 -28.36
C LEU A 210 -12.86 -2.30 -27.84
N LEU A 211 -11.63 -2.19 -28.36
CA LEU A 211 -10.50 -3.00 -27.88
C LEU A 211 -10.18 -2.71 -26.41
N VAL A 212 -10.26 -1.45 -25.99
CA VAL A 212 -10.04 -1.06 -24.60
C VAL A 212 -11.17 -1.54 -23.71
N ALA A 213 -12.44 -1.38 -24.12
CA ALA A 213 -13.58 -1.90 -23.36
C ALA A 213 -13.55 -3.43 -23.22
N ALA A 214 -13.11 -4.15 -24.26
CA ALA A 214 -12.98 -5.60 -24.23
C ALA A 214 -11.84 -6.11 -23.32
N GLN A 215 -10.89 -5.26 -22.94
CA GLN A 215 -9.81 -5.60 -22.00
C GLN A 215 -10.26 -5.53 -20.53
N ILE A 216 -11.41 -4.93 -20.25
CA ILE A 216 -11.95 -4.85 -18.89
C ILE A 216 -12.46 -6.23 -18.48
N ALA A 217 -11.76 -6.85 -17.54
CA ALA A 217 -12.05 -8.19 -17.06
C ALA A 217 -13.48 -8.31 -16.50
N PRO A 218 -14.16 -9.46 -16.64
CA PRO A 218 -15.49 -9.70 -16.08
C PRO A 218 -15.63 -9.43 -14.56
N GLU A 219 -14.53 -9.55 -13.84
CA GLU A 219 -14.38 -9.41 -12.40
C GLU A 219 -14.21 -7.95 -11.99
N SER A 220 -13.95 -7.07 -12.96
CA SER A 220 -13.88 -5.62 -12.74
C SER A 220 -15.26 -5.08 -12.34
N PRO A 221 -15.34 -4.18 -11.35
CA PRO A 221 -16.59 -3.49 -11.04
C PRO A 221 -17.12 -2.66 -12.21
N PHE A 222 -16.28 -2.38 -13.22
CA PHE A 222 -16.64 -1.57 -14.38
C PHE A 222 -16.98 -2.39 -15.64
N HIS A 223 -16.99 -3.73 -15.53
CA HIS A 223 -17.38 -4.61 -16.62
C HIS A 223 -18.82 -4.36 -17.13
N PRO A 224 -19.84 -4.14 -16.27
CA PRO A 224 -21.20 -3.86 -16.75
C PRO A 224 -21.27 -2.64 -17.67
N GLN A 225 -20.49 -1.60 -17.39
CA GLN A 225 -20.44 -0.37 -18.17
C GLN A 225 -19.72 -0.60 -19.50
N ALA A 226 -18.62 -1.35 -19.49
CA ALA A 226 -17.93 -1.77 -20.70
C ALA A 226 -18.87 -2.55 -21.63
N ALA A 227 -19.57 -3.55 -21.09
CA ALA A 227 -20.53 -4.36 -21.83
C ALA A 227 -21.72 -3.53 -22.37
N ALA A 228 -22.20 -2.54 -21.62
CA ALA A 228 -23.33 -1.70 -22.03
C ALA A 228 -23.02 -0.80 -23.23
N VAL A 229 -21.79 -0.30 -23.37
CA VAL A 229 -21.41 0.60 -24.48
C VAL A 229 -21.01 -0.15 -25.76
N THR A 230 -20.56 -1.40 -25.64
CA THR A 230 -20.08 -2.22 -26.75
C THR A 230 -21.08 -2.35 -27.91
N PRO A 231 -22.37 -2.70 -27.73
CA PRO A 231 -23.29 -2.88 -28.85
C PRO A 231 -23.50 -1.59 -29.65
N THR A 232 -23.55 -0.45 -28.98
CA THR A 232 -23.71 0.87 -29.61
C THR A 232 -22.51 1.19 -30.49
N TRP A 233 -21.30 0.97 -30.00
CA TRP A 233 -20.07 1.20 -30.75
C TRP A 233 -19.91 0.22 -31.93
N GLN A 234 -20.28 -1.05 -31.75
CA GLN A 234 -20.30 -2.04 -32.83
C GLN A 234 -21.26 -1.65 -33.96
N ARG A 235 -22.46 -1.15 -33.63
CA ARG A 235 -23.44 -0.68 -34.62
C ARG A 235 -22.86 0.45 -35.48
N HIS A 236 -22.24 1.45 -34.85
CA HIS A 236 -21.60 2.55 -35.58
C HIS A 236 -20.44 2.11 -36.48
N LEU A 237 -19.65 1.11 -36.07
CA LEU A 237 -18.64 0.51 -36.94
C LEU A 237 -19.24 -0.26 -38.13
N GLY A 238 -20.35 -0.97 -37.90
CA GLY A 238 -21.09 -1.63 -38.97
C GLY A 238 -21.59 -0.63 -40.01
N GLU A 239 -22.34 0.37 -39.57
CA GLU A 239 -22.88 1.43 -40.43
C GLU A 239 -21.80 2.15 -41.25
N SER A 240 -20.66 2.50 -40.64
CA SER A 240 -19.56 3.16 -41.35
C SER A 240 -18.87 2.26 -42.38
N ARG A 241 -18.73 0.95 -42.12
CA ARG A 241 -18.21 -0.01 -43.11
C ARG A 241 -19.17 -0.21 -44.29
N PHE A 242 -20.48 -0.29 -44.02
CA PHE A 242 -21.50 -0.41 -45.06
C PHE A 242 -21.68 0.89 -45.87
N ALA A 243 -21.60 2.06 -45.25
CA ALA A 243 -21.64 3.36 -45.94
C ALA A 243 -20.48 3.53 -46.93
N ARG A 244 -19.31 2.94 -46.63
CA ARG A 244 -18.13 2.96 -47.49
C ARG A 244 -18.24 2.07 -48.72
N ALA A 245 -19.07 1.02 -48.66
CA ALA A 245 -19.36 0.14 -49.79
C ALA A 245 -20.41 0.71 -50.75
N LEU A 246 -21.16 1.75 -50.33
CA LEU A 246 -22.21 2.41 -51.12
C LEU A 246 -21.82 3.81 -51.63
N ALA A 247 -20.61 4.30 -51.31
CA ALA A 247 -20.11 5.54 -51.87
C ALA A 247 -19.60 5.29 -53.32
N PRO A 248 -20.19 5.93 -54.35
CA PRO A 248 -19.64 5.82 -55.71
C PRO A 248 -18.22 6.39 -55.72
N SER A 249 -17.31 5.65 -56.32
CA SER A 249 -15.95 6.13 -56.61
C SER A 249 -16.05 7.30 -57.60
N SER A 250 -15.90 8.52 -57.07
CA SER A 250 -15.77 9.77 -57.85
C SER A 250 -14.34 10.00 -58.27
#